data_AF-A0A6G7SRL6-F1
#
_entry.id   AF-A0A6G7SRL6-F1
#
_cell.length_a   1.000
_cell.length_b   1.000
_cell.length_c   1.000
_cell.angle_alpha   90.00
_cell.angle_beta   90.00
_cell.angle_gamma   90.00
#
_symmetry.space_group_name_H-M   'P 1'
#
loop_
_entity.id
_entity.type
_entity.pdbx_description
1 polymer ?
#
loop_
_entity_poly.entity_id
_entity_poly.type
_entity_poly.pdbx_seq_one_letter_code
_entity_poly.pdbx_strand_id
1 'polypeptide(L)'
;MIRRHELSDAEWEFVRPLLPESLRGRKRLDDRTMLNGIVWKFRTGTAWRDVPERYGPWATLHTRFRRWALDGTFERMLRAAQARSDAAGDIDWLVSVEVESARVSGWSPPVAADARHDRSARLGRAVSRSPGRVEPGRVSVMSSEPAHPNPVRHRDHGTWLVQFTSRVLVVCPRCGGRALVVPLPGLAPPKYFSALLFQPRRQACAACGAVANWTAKERGAGLVGAVPGGTEDPFFRRPLWLQTRCAGRILWAYDEEHVDALDAYVSARLRERHASPTMAMFARLPAWMKSVKRRDEVLAGLATLRTLARHSTPADRSDAAHERGDRPRHHGSMLFRGGSY
;
A
#
# COMPACT_ATOMS: atom_id res chain seq x y z
N MET A 1 26.25 -24.41 2.21
CA MET A 1 25.40 -23.91 1.10
C MET A 1 24.15 -23.26 1.70
N ILE A 2 23.98 -21.95 1.51
CA ILE A 2 22.78 -21.21 1.96
C ILE A 2 21.64 -21.51 0.99
N ARG A 3 20.47 -21.91 1.48
CA ARG A 3 19.29 -22.13 0.62
C ARG A 3 18.57 -20.80 0.36
N ARG A 4 17.88 -20.72 -0.78
CA ARG A 4 17.07 -19.55 -1.15
C ARG A 4 16.09 -19.22 -0.02
N HIS A 5 16.09 -17.95 0.40
CA HIS A 5 15.28 -17.38 1.50
C HIS A 5 15.75 -17.66 2.94
N GLU A 6 16.92 -18.28 3.16
CA GLU A 6 17.53 -18.40 4.50
C GLU A 6 18.44 -17.21 4.82
N LEU A 7 18.82 -17.06 6.10
CA LEU A 7 19.85 -16.12 6.53
C LEU A 7 21.23 -16.65 6.15
N SER A 8 22.06 -15.76 5.59
CA SER A 8 23.49 -15.99 5.45
C SER A 8 24.18 -16.14 6.80
N ASP A 9 25.39 -16.70 6.82
CA ASP A 9 26.17 -16.82 8.05
C ASP A 9 26.47 -15.45 8.67
N ALA A 10 26.71 -14.42 7.85
CA ALA A 10 26.95 -13.06 8.32
C ALA A 10 25.70 -12.41 8.91
N GLU A 11 24.52 -12.59 8.29
CA GLU A 11 23.25 -12.14 8.87
C GLU A 11 22.92 -12.90 10.16
N TRP A 12 23.20 -14.20 10.20
CA TRP A 12 22.99 -15.03 11.37
C TRP A 12 23.86 -14.58 12.55
N GLU A 13 25.15 -14.36 12.32
CA GLU A 13 26.07 -13.93 13.39
C GLU A 13 25.69 -12.55 13.93
N PHE A 14 25.12 -11.70 13.08
CA PHE A 14 24.59 -10.40 13.50
C PHE A 14 23.34 -10.51 14.39
N VAL A 15 22.38 -11.37 14.04
CA VAL A 15 21.11 -11.47 14.78
C VAL A 15 21.17 -12.40 16.00
N ARG A 16 22.08 -13.39 16.00
CA ARG A 16 22.25 -14.37 17.07
C ARG A 16 22.36 -13.74 18.48
N PRO A 17 23.18 -12.70 18.73
CA PRO A 17 23.30 -12.11 20.07
C PRO A 17 22.05 -11.34 20.53
N LEU A 18 21.11 -11.05 19.62
CA LEU A 18 19.88 -10.31 19.92
C LEU A 18 18.71 -11.22 20.30
N LEU A 19 18.89 -12.52 20.11
CA LEU A 19 17.91 -13.54 20.49
C LEU A 19 17.86 -13.68 22.01
N PRO A 20 16.67 -13.90 22.59
CA PRO A 20 16.52 -14.07 24.02
C PRO A 20 17.23 -15.34 24.48
N GLU A 21 18.12 -15.18 25.45
CA GLU A 21 18.82 -16.28 26.10
C GLU A 21 17.88 -17.00 27.08
N SER A 22 17.80 -18.33 27.02
CA SER A 22 16.88 -19.08 27.88
C SER A 22 17.48 -19.30 29.25
N LEU A 23 16.89 -18.69 30.28
CA LEU A 23 17.41 -18.85 31.65
C LEU A 23 17.01 -20.18 32.32
N ARG A 24 15.98 -20.93 31.86
CA ARG A 24 15.62 -22.29 32.38
C ARG A 24 14.79 -23.12 31.37
N GLY A 25 15.02 -24.44 31.30
CA GLY A 25 14.09 -25.43 30.70
C GLY A 25 14.63 -26.35 29.57
N ARG A 26 13.77 -27.28 29.11
CA ARG A 26 14.02 -28.35 28.10
C ARG A 26 14.69 -27.81 26.82
N LYS A 27 15.68 -28.56 26.31
CA LYS A 27 16.47 -28.24 25.10
C LYS A 27 15.54 -27.80 23.96
N ARG A 28 15.68 -26.54 23.54
CA ARG A 28 14.90 -25.94 22.46
C ARG A 28 15.40 -26.46 21.10
N LEU A 29 14.50 -26.48 20.12
CA LEU A 29 14.88 -26.54 18.70
C LEU A 29 15.83 -25.38 18.38
N ASP A 30 16.82 -25.67 17.53
CA ASP A 30 17.86 -24.74 17.11
C ASP A 30 17.29 -23.40 16.64
N ASP A 31 17.75 -22.31 17.26
CA ASP A 31 17.19 -20.98 17.01
C ASP A 31 17.50 -20.47 15.60
N ARG A 32 18.59 -20.95 14.97
CA ARG A 32 18.89 -20.64 13.57
C ARG A 32 17.86 -21.27 12.64
N THR A 33 17.56 -22.54 12.85
CA THR A 33 16.54 -23.27 12.11
C THR A 33 15.17 -22.62 12.26
N MET A 34 14.81 -22.22 13.49
CA MET A 34 13.54 -21.53 13.76
C MET A 34 13.45 -20.16 13.09
N LEU A 35 14.51 -19.35 13.21
CA LEU A 35 14.53 -18.03 12.59
C LEU A 35 14.53 -18.14 11.07
N ASN A 36 15.25 -19.10 10.48
CA ASN A 36 15.19 -19.39 9.06
C ASN A 36 13.78 -19.78 8.59
N GLY A 37 13.04 -20.58 9.37
CA GLY A 37 11.65 -20.92 9.06
C GLY A 37 10.72 -19.71 9.09
N ILE A 38 10.91 -18.81 10.06
CA ILE A 38 10.16 -17.55 10.16
C ILE A 38 10.51 -16.63 8.97
N VAL A 39 11.79 -16.43 8.68
CA VAL A 39 12.27 -15.60 7.56
C VAL A 39 11.77 -16.15 6.23
N TRP A 40 11.84 -17.47 6.04
CA TRP A 40 11.31 -18.14 4.85
C TRP A 40 9.82 -17.82 4.69
N LYS A 41 9.01 -18.02 5.74
CA LYS A 41 7.56 -17.72 5.72
C LYS A 41 7.27 -16.29 5.29
N PHE A 42 8.04 -15.31 5.76
CA PHE A 42 7.82 -13.90 5.42
C PHE A 42 8.33 -13.54 4.03
N ARG A 43 9.44 -14.15 3.58
CA ARG A 43 9.99 -13.95 2.24
C ARG A 43 9.15 -14.61 1.15
N THR A 44 8.46 -15.71 1.45
CA THR A 44 7.60 -16.44 0.49
C THR A 44 6.12 -16.07 0.60
N GLY A 45 5.67 -15.53 1.74
CA GLY A 45 4.27 -15.14 1.96
C GLY A 45 3.31 -16.33 2.13
N THR A 46 3.83 -17.55 2.28
CA THR A 46 3.03 -18.77 2.40
C THR A 46 2.32 -18.85 3.76
N ALA A 47 1.22 -19.62 3.84
CA ALA A 47 0.55 -19.89 5.11
C ALA A 47 1.48 -20.70 6.03
N TRP A 48 1.34 -20.52 7.35
CA TRP A 48 2.19 -21.20 8.33
C TRP A 48 2.21 -22.72 8.16
N ARG A 49 1.06 -23.33 7.84
CA ARG A 49 0.92 -24.78 7.65
C ARG A 49 1.75 -25.34 6.49
N ASP A 50 2.10 -24.49 5.53
CA ASP A 50 2.81 -24.87 4.32
C ASP A 50 4.31 -24.56 4.40
N VAL A 51 4.80 -24.12 5.58
CA VAL A 51 6.22 -23.90 5.81
C VAL A 51 6.94 -25.25 5.77
N PRO A 52 8.06 -25.38 5.03
CA PRO A 52 8.76 -26.64 4.90
C PRO A 52 9.14 -27.28 6.23
N GLU A 53 8.86 -28.56 6.36
CA GLU A 53 9.05 -29.35 7.58
C GLU A 53 10.50 -29.37 8.09
N ARG A 54 11.48 -29.11 7.21
CA ARG A 54 12.90 -28.93 7.58
C ARG A 54 13.14 -27.85 8.65
N TYR A 55 12.23 -26.89 8.79
CA TYR A 55 12.31 -25.85 9.82
C TYR A 55 11.63 -26.24 11.14
N GLY A 56 11.10 -27.45 11.22
CA GLY A 56 10.34 -27.97 12.33
C GLY A 56 8.84 -27.73 12.21
N PRO A 57 8.05 -28.18 13.20
CA PRO A 57 6.60 -28.08 13.17
C PRO A 57 6.11 -26.64 13.08
N TRP A 58 5.21 -26.36 12.13
CA TRP A 58 4.68 -25.01 11.90
C TRP A 58 4.07 -24.37 13.15
N ALA A 59 3.43 -25.17 14.01
CA ALA A 59 2.83 -24.70 15.25
C ALA A 59 3.89 -24.17 16.23
N THR A 60 5.08 -24.78 16.24
CA THR A 60 6.22 -24.36 17.06
C THR A 60 6.86 -23.11 16.49
N LEU A 61 7.00 -23.00 15.15
CA LEU A 61 7.44 -21.79 14.46
C LEU A 61 6.51 -20.60 14.75
N HIS A 62 5.20 -20.80 14.61
CA HIS A 62 4.21 -19.76 14.87
C HIS A 62 4.21 -19.32 16.34
N THR A 63 4.26 -20.28 17.27
CA THR A 63 4.36 -19.96 18.71
C THR A 63 5.63 -19.18 19.01
N ARG A 64 6.75 -19.54 18.38
CA ARG A 64 8.03 -18.86 18.56
C ARG A 64 7.98 -17.44 18.01
N PHE A 65 7.49 -17.27 16.79
CA PHE A 65 7.26 -15.98 16.18
C PHE A 65 6.41 -15.08 17.08
N ARG A 66 5.27 -15.59 17.59
CA ARG A 66 4.40 -14.80 18.49
C ARG A 66 5.12 -14.37 19.77
N ARG A 67 5.91 -15.26 20.38
CA ARG A 67 6.68 -14.91 21.59
C ARG A 67 7.71 -13.81 21.30
N TRP A 68 8.50 -13.97 20.24
CA TRP A 68 9.51 -13.00 19.81
C TRP A 68 8.95 -11.67 19.33
N ALA A 69 7.71 -11.66 18.84
CA ALA A 69 6.99 -10.43 18.53
C ALA A 69 6.51 -9.73 19.79
N LEU A 70 5.98 -10.48 20.76
CA LEU A 70 5.44 -9.91 22.00
C LEU A 70 6.53 -9.45 22.99
N ASP A 71 7.69 -10.11 23.01
CA ASP A 71 8.82 -9.77 23.87
C ASP A 71 9.78 -8.72 23.24
N GLY A 72 9.41 -8.17 22.08
CA GLY A 72 10.17 -7.15 21.36
C GLY A 72 11.48 -7.65 20.75
N THR A 73 11.71 -8.95 20.63
CA THR A 73 12.92 -9.51 19.98
C THR A 73 13.11 -8.99 18.56
N PHE A 74 12.05 -8.98 17.75
CA PHE A 74 12.14 -8.44 16.39
C PHE A 74 12.40 -6.94 16.36
N GLU A 75 11.91 -6.19 17.34
CA GLU A 75 12.15 -4.75 17.45
C GLU A 75 13.60 -4.46 17.84
N ARG A 76 14.20 -5.29 18.71
CA ARG A 76 15.64 -5.22 19.01
C ARG A 76 16.49 -5.54 17.78
N MET A 77 16.13 -6.59 17.03
CA MET A 77 16.79 -6.92 15.75
C MET A 77 16.70 -5.77 14.76
N LEU A 78 15.51 -5.17 14.61
CA LEU A 78 15.30 -4.03 13.72
C LEU A 78 16.15 -2.83 14.16
N ARG A 79 16.12 -2.47 15.45
CA ARG A 79 16.92 -1.37 16.00
C ARG A 79 18.42 -1.58 15.80
N ALA A 80 18.92 -2.78 16.05
CA ALA A 80 20.33 -3.09 15.84
C ALA A 80 20.70 -3.03 14.36
N ALA A 81 19.85 -3.57 13.47
CA ALA A 81 20.07 -3.50 12.03
C ALA A 81 20.10 -2.05 11.54
N GLN A 82 19.21 -1.22 12.09
CA GLN A 82 19.19 0.21 11.83
C GLN A 82 20.49 0.87 12.29
N ALA A 83 20.88 0.70 13.56
CA ALA A 83 22.13 1.24 14.11
C ALA A 83 23.38 0.84 13.30
N ARG A 84 23.46 -0.42 12.84
CA ARG A 84 24.56 -0.90 12.00
C ARG A 84 24.59 -0.19 10.64
N SER A 85 23.43 -0.02 10.03
CA SER A 85 23.34 0.67 8.75
C SER A 85 23.50 2.19 8.88
N ASP A 86 23.13 2.80 10.00
CA ASP A 86 23.45 4.21 10.28
C ASP A 86 24.96 4.43 10.38
N ALA A 87 25.64 3.56 11.13
CA ALA A 87 27.10 3.62 11.29
C ALA A 87 27.83 3.40 9.96
N ALA A 88 27.22 2.66 9.03
CA ALA A 88 27.72 2.47 7.67
C ALA A 88 27.33 3.62 6.71
N GLY A 89 26.50 4.59 7.14
CA GLY A 89 25.95 5.64 6.27
C GLY A 89 24.91 5.14 5.26
N ASP A 90 24.37 3.94 5.50
CA ASP A 90 23.37 3.25 4.67
C ASP A 90 21.93 3.60 5.07
N ILE A 91 21.74 4.19 6.26
CA ILE A 91 20.46 4.74 6.72
C ILE A 91 20.58 6.24 7.02
N ASP A 92 19.59 6.97 6.49
CA ASP A 92 19.26 8.33 6.85
C ASP A 92 18.00 8.27 7.73
N TRP A 93 18.10 8.69 9.00
CA TRP A 93 17.01 8.58 9.98
C TRP A 93 15.87 9.53 9.66
N LEU A 94 14.99 9.05 8.80
CA LEU A 94 13.82 9.76 8.31
C LEU A 94 12.53 9.00 8.63
N VAL A 95 12.29 8.63 9.89
CA VAL A 95 10.96 8.21 10.35
C VAL A 95 10.72 8.55 11.83
N SER A 96 9.90 9.57 12.08
CA SER A 96 8.98 9.62 13.23
C SER A 96 7.60 9.93 12.67
N VAL A 97 6.70 8.94 12.68
CA VAL A 97 5.29 9.12 12.35
C VAL A 97 4.54 9.11 13.66
N GLU A 98 4.32 10.29 14.24
CA GLU A 98 3.33 10.45 15.29
C GLU A 98 2.02 10.89 14.65
N VAL A 99 1.01 10.02 14.77
CA VAL A 99 -0.38 10.38 14.54
C VAL A 99 -0.86 11.06 15.81
N GLU A 100 -1.06 12.37 15.77
CA GLU A 100 -1.71 13.09 16.86
C GLU A 100 -3.17 12.61 16.93
N SER A 101 -3.43 11.70 17.87
CA SER A 101 -4.79 11.24 18.16
C SER A 101 -5.56 12.38 18.81
N ALA A 102 -6.42 13.04 18.03
CA ALA A 102 -7.46 13.90 18.58
C ALA A 102 -8.34 13.05 19.50
N ARG A 103 -8.24 13.30 20.82
CA ARG A 103 -9.12 12.70 21.81
C ARG A 103 -10.52 13.26 21.59
N VAL A 104 -11.42 12.46 21.03
CA VAL A 104 -12.86 12.69 21.19
C VAL A 104 -13.24 12.13 22.55
N SER A 105 -13.45 13.03 23.51
CA SER A 105 -14.13 12.73 24.75
C SER A 105 -15.59 12.40 24.46
N GLY A 106 -16.05 11.25 24.96
CA GLY A 106 -17.47 10.97 25.18
C GLY A 106 -18.16 10.20 24.06
N TRP A 107 -17.98 8.88 24.03
CA TRP A 107 -19.04 7.98 23.59
C TRP A 107 -18.99 6.67 24.38
N SER A 108 -20.01 6.46 25.22
CA SER A 108 -20.27 5.18 25.89
C SER A 108 -21.21 4.35 25.01
N PRO A 109 -20.95 3.04 24.81
CA PRO A 109 -21.88 2.17 24.10
C PRO A 109 -23.08 1.82 25.01
N PRO A 110 -24.32 1.79 24.49
CA PRO A 110 -25.44 1.24 25.24
C PRO A 110 -25.38 -0.30 25.26
N VAL A 111 -25.91 -0.78 26.37
CA VAL A 111 -25.93 -2.16 26.88
C VAL A 111 -26.74 -3.09 25.98
N ALA A 112 -26.29 -4.34 25.87
CA ALA A 112 -26.95 -5.42 25.16
C ALA A 112 -28.30 -5.81 25.79
N ALA A 113 -29.27 -6.17 24.96
CA ALA A 113 -30.44 -6.95 25.34
C ALA A 113 -30.53 -8.23 24.51
N ASP A 114 -30.78 -9.30 25.25
CA ASP A 114 -30.74 -10.73 24.96
C ASP A 114 -31.85 -11.18 23.99
N ALA A 115 -31.59 -12.21 23.18
CA ALA A 115 -32.62 -13.12 22.68
C ALA A 115 -31.99 -14.42 22.15
N ARG A 116 -32.13 -15.47 22.96
CA ARG A 116 -31.80 -16.87 22.70
C ARG A 116 -32.98 -17.59 22.04
N HIS A 117 -32.69 -18.60 21.22
CA HIS A 117 -33.36 -19.92 21.10
C HIS A 117 -32.50 -20.73 20.09
N ASP A 118 -31.78 -21.80 20.43
CA ASP A 118 -32.20 -23.15 20.89
C ASP A 118 -33.07 -23.87 19.83
N ARG A 119 -32.88 -25.11 19.38
CA ARG A 119 -31.98 -26.24 19.68
C ARG A 119 -32.16 -27.31 18.57
N SER A 120 -31.17 -28.20 18.37
CA SER A 120 -31.29 -29.64 17.94
C SER A 120 -31.89 -30.00 16.56
N ALA A 121 -31.65 -31.14 15.90
CA ALA A 121 -30.66 -32.22 15.94
C ALA A 121 -30.97 -33.22 14.80
N ARG A 122 -29.90 -33.77 14.18
CA ARG A 122 -29.67 -35.15 13.66
C ARG A 122 -30.60 -35.87 12.64
N LEU A 123 -29.88 -36.77 11.93
CA LEU A 123 -30.26 -37.98 11.15
C LEU A 123 -30.61 -37.72 9.67
N GLY A 124 -30.09 -38.43 8.66
CA GLY A 124 -29.16 -39.56 8.56
C GLY A 124 -29.19 -40.13 7.12
N ARG A 125 -28.12 -40.84 6.70
CA ARG A 125 -28.00 -41.82 5.57
C ARG A 125 -28.42 -41.39 4.15
N ALA A 126 -28.08 -42.05 3.04
CA ALA A 126 -26.94 -42.82 2.54
C ALA A 126 -27.31 -43.24 1.09
N VAL A 127 -26.35 -43.20 0.16
CA VAL A 127 -26.17 -44.09 -1.02
C VAL A 127 -27.29 -44.22 -2.06
N SER A 128 -26.99 -43.89 -3.33
CA SER A 128 -27.00 -44.79 -4.52
C SER A 128 -26.80 -43.95 -5.81
N ARG A 129 -25.66 -44.11 -6.53
CA ARG A 129 -25.44 -44.94 -7.73
C ARG A 129 -26.28 -44.56 -8.98
N SER A 130 -25.57 -44.04 -9.98
CA SER A 130 -25.95 -43.73 -11.38
C SER A 130 -26.38 -44.98 -12.20
N PRO A 131 -26.87 -44.83 -13.46
CA PRO A 131 -25.93 -44.76 -14.59
C PRO A 131 -26.36 -43.94 -15.83
N GLY A 132 -25.33 -43.41 -16.49
CA GLY A 132 -25.09 -43.25 -17.93
C GLY A 132 -26.22 -43.08 -18.96
N ARG A 133 -26.09 -42.02 -19.76
CA ARG A 133 -26.41 -42.08 -21.20
C ARG A 133 -25.41 -41.23 -21.99
N VAL A 134 -24.66 -41.92 -22.85
CA VAL A 134 -23.83 -41.40 -23.95
C VAL A 134 -24.72 -41.40 -25.19
N GLU A 135 -24.62 -40.39 -26.05
CA GLU A 135 -25.07 -40.36 -27.46
C GLU A 135 -24.54 -39.07 -28.15
N PRO A 136 -24.45 -39.01 -29.49
CA PRO A 136 -23.17 -38.81 -30.17
C PRO A 136 -23.05 -37.52 -31.00
N GLY A 137 -21.84 -37.38 -31.55
CA GLY A 137 -21.31 -36.38 -32.48
C GLY A 137 -22.30 -35.50 -33.25
N ARG A 138 -22.11 -34.18 -33.07
CA ARG A 138 -22.47 -33.19 -34.08
C ARG A 138 -21.21 -32.45 -34.51
N VAL A 139 -20.80 -32.72 -35.75
CA VAL A 139 -19.80 -31.97 -36.50
C VAL A 139 -20.36 -30.56 -36.72
N SER A 140 -19.68 -29.55 -36.20
CA SER A 140 -19.90 -28.15 -36.57
C SER A 140 -18.56 -27.53 -36.94
N VAL A 141 -18.32 -27.55 -38.25
CA VAL A 141 -17.71 -26.50 -39.09
C VAL A 141 -16.77 -25.52 -38.38
N MET A 142 -15.49 -25.63 -38.72
CA MET A 142 -14.44 -24.65 -38.45
C MET A 142 -14.88 -23.27 -38.95
N SER A 143 -15.34 -22.42 -38.03
CA SER A 143 -15.33 -20.98 -38.23
C SER A 143 -14.08 -20.47 -37.51
N SER A 144 -13.11 -20.01 -38.29
CA SER A 144 -11.91 -19.35 -37.79
C SER A 144 -12.31 -18.10 -36.99
N GLU A 145 -12.34 -18.24 -35.67
CA GLU A 145 -12.41 -17.11 -34.75
C GLU A 145 -11.20 -16.20 -34.98
N PRO A 146 -11.38 -14.88 -35.12
CA PRO A 146 -10.27 -13.96 -35.19
C PRO A 146 -9.51 -14.02 -33.86
N ALA A 147 -8.19 -14.03 -33.93
CA ALA A 147 -7.29 -14.02 -32.78
C ALA A 147 -7.75 -12.97 -31.76
N HIS A 148 -8.26 -13.43 -30.60
CA HIS A 148 -8.58 -12.56 -29.49
C HIS A 148 -7.31 -11.79 -29.10
N PRO A 149 -7.30 -10.44 -29.12
CA PRO A 149 -6.14 -9.69 -28.68
C PRO A 149 -5.85 -10.10 -27.24
N ASN A 150 -4.64 -10.59 -27.00
CA ASN A 150 -4.17 -11.09 -25.71
C ASN A 150 -4.57 -10.06 -24.63
N PRO A 151 -5.35 -10.44 -23.59
CA PRO A 151 -5.91 -9.48 -22.66
C PRO A 151 -4.78 -8.68 -22.03
N VAL A 152 -4.89 -7.35 -22.06
CA VAL A 152 -3.91 -6.44 -21.43
C VAL A 152 -3.67 -6.88 -19.99
N ARG A 153 -2.46 -7.37 -19.72
CA ARG A 153 -2.03 -7.88 -18.42
C ARG A 153 -1.33 -6.76 -17.67
N HIS A 154 -1.75 -6.49 -16.45
CA HIS A 154 -1.03 -5.57 -15.57
C HIS A 154 -0.12 -6.37 -14.63
N ARG A 155 1.15 -5.97 -14.57
CA ARG A 155 2.15 -6.52 -13.65
C ARG A 155 2.35 -5.52 -12.53
N ASP A 156 1.98 -5.91 -11.31
CA ASP A 156 2.24 -5.11 -10.12
C ASP A 156 3.70 -5.29 -9.71
N HIS A 157 4.50 -4.25 -9.93
CA HIS A 157 5.92 -4.17 -9.54
C HIS A 157 6.12 -3.80 -8.06
N GLY A 158 5.03 -3.61 -7.31
CA GLY A 158 5.09 -3.21 -5.91
C GLY A 158 5.28 -1.70 -5.72
N THR A 159 4.89 -0.88 -6.69
CA THR A 159 5.06 0.58 -6.66
C THR A 159 4.35 1.22 -5.46
N TRP A 160 5.08 2.05 -4.72
CA TRP A 160 4.55 2.79 -3.57
C TRP A 160 4.00 4.14 -3.99
N LEU A 161 2.97 4.61 -3.30
CA LEU A 161 2.32 5.89 -3.61
C LEU A 161 3.29 7.09 -3.60
N VAL A 162 4.29 7.06 -2.72
CA VAL A 162 5.34 8.08 -2.62
C VAL A 162 6.14 8.27 -3.92
N GLN A 163 6.26 7.24 -4.76
CA GLN A 163 6.98 7.36 -6.03
C GLN A 163 6.32 8.35 -7.00
N PHE A 164 5.01 8.56 -6.86
CA PHE A 164 4.25 9.56 -7.63
C PHE A 164 4.29 10.97 -7.01
N THR A 165 5.11 11.20 -5.98
CA THR A 165 5.23 12.53 -5.34
C THR A 165 6.37 13.36 -5.92
N SER A 166 7.12 12.86 -6.90
CA SER A 166 8.16 13.62 -7.62
C SER A 166 7.58 14.81 -8.39
N ARG A 167 6.31 14.71 -8.80
CA ARG A 167 5.58 15.75 -9.51
C ARG A 167 4.14 15.76 -9.01
N VAL A 168 3.66 16.90 -8.50
CA VAL A 168 2.29 17.01 -8.01
C VAL A 168 1.60 18.25 -8.59
N LEU A 169 0.47 18.04 -9.27
CA LEU A 169 -0.38 19.09 -9.81
C LEU A 169 -1.35 19.56 -8.73
N VAL A 170 -1.30 20.85 -8.42
CA VAL A 170 -2.07 21.46 -7.33
C VAL A 170 -2.82 22.70 -7.82
N VAL A 171 -3.81 23.11 -7.03
CA VAL A 171 -4.47 24.40 -7.22
C VAL A 171 -3.58 25.51 -6.70
N CYS A 172 -3.35 26.51 -7.55
CA CYS A 172 -2.63 27.73 -7.17
C CYS A 172 -3.45 28.51 -6.12
N PRO A 173 -2.88 28.85 -4.95
CA PRO A 173 -3.57 29.64 -3.94
C PRO A 173 -3.79 31.10 -4.32
N ARG A 174 -3.12 31.60 -5.37
CA ARG A 174 -3.22 33.00 -5.81
C ARG A 174 -4.27 33.20 -6.89
N CYS A 175 -4.24 32.41 -7.95
CA CYS A 175 -5.16 32.58 -9.10
C CYS A 175 -6.19 31.46 -9.22
N GLY A 176 -6.10 30.38 -8.44
CA GLY A 176 -6.98 29.22 -8.57
C GLY A 176 -6.70 28.30 -9.77
N GLY A 177 -5.78 28.68 -10.66
CA GLY A 177 -5.34 27.86 -11.80
C GLY A 177 -4.35 26.77 -11.40
N ARG A 178 -3.82 26.02 -12.37
CA ARG A 178 -2.88 24.92 -12.10
C ARG A 178 -1.50 25.44 -11.67
N ALA A 179 -0.97 24.85 -10.60
CA ALA A 179 0.40 25.00 -10.15
C ALA A 179 1.07 23.63 -10.03
N LEU A 180 2.39 23.64 -9.96
CA LEU A 180 3.23 22.46 -9.92
C LEU A 180 4.07 22.44 -8.66
N VAL A 181 4.14 21.30 -7.98
CA VAL A 181 5.05 21.02 -6.86
C VAL A 181 6.08 19.98 -7.30
N VAL A 182 7.37 20.33 -7.22
CA VAL A 182 8.51 19.47 -7.60
C VAL A 182 9.67 19.62 -6.60
N PRO A 183 10.59 18.65 -6.51
CA PRO A 183 11.85 18.83 -5.77
C PRO A 183 12.63 20.03 -6.29
N LEU A 184 13.42 20.66 -5.42
CA LEU A 184 14.37 21.67 -5.86
C LEU A 184 15.36 21.08 -6.87
N PRO A 185 15.76 21.84 -7.91
CA PRO A 185 16.77 21.39 -8.85
C PRO A 185 18.13 21.24 -8.16
N GLY A 186 18.98 20.36 -8.69
CA GLY A 186 20.35 20.15 -8.18
C GLY A 186 20.47 19.19 -6.99
N LEU A 187 19.36 18.59 -6.53
CA LEU A 187 19.40 17.54 -5.52
C LEU A 187 19.90 16.22 -6.15
N ALA A 188 20.73 15.49 -5.40
CA ALA A 188 21.11 14.14 -5.78
C ALA A 188 19.87 13.24 -5.87
N PRO A 189 19.84 12.26 -6.80
CA PRO A 189 18.76 11.31 -6.86
C PRO A 189 18.64 10.58 -5.52
N PRO A 190 17.41 10.38 -5.00
CA PRO A 190 17.23 9.76 -3.70
C PRO A 190 17.70 8.30 -3.74
N LYS A 191 18.51 7.89 -2.76
CA LYS A 191 18.93 6.48 -2.60
C LYS A 191 17.72 5.53 -2.44
N TYR A 192 16.68 6.01 -1.77
CA TYR A 192 15.43 5.28 -1.54
C TYR A 192 14.23 6.16 -1.87
N PHE A 193 13.16 5.57 -2.41
CA PHE A 193 11.94 6.32 -2.75
C PHE A 193 11.33 7.06 -1.55
N SER A 194 11.54 6.58 -0.31
CA SER A 194 11.03 7.22 0.91
C SER A 194 11.64 8.60 1.15
N ALA A 195 12.88 8.83 0.69
CA ALA A 195 13.55 10.13 0.82
C ALA A 195 12.82 11.25 0.07
N LEU A 196 11.98 10.92 -0.93
CA LEU A 196 11.13 11.89 -1.64
C LEU A 196 10.20 12.68 -0.71
N LEU A 197 9.83 12.12 0.46
CA LEU A 197 8.95 12.78 1.44
C LEU A 197 9.65 13.89 2.24
N PHE A 198 10.97 13.98 2.14
CA PHE A 198 11.80 14.89 2.96
C PHE A 198 12.55 15.91 2.10
N GLN A 199 12.71 15.63 0.81
CA GLN A 199 13.37 16.53 -0.12
C GLN A 199 12.68 17.90 -0.17
N PRO A 200 13.45 19.00 -0.17
CA PRO A 200 12.89 20.33 -0.25
C PRO A 200 12.17 20.52 -1.58
N ARG A 201 10.99 21.13 -1.54
CA ARG A 201 10.08 21.27 -2.69
C ARG A 201 9.84 22.73 -3.03
N ARG A 202 9.54 22.98 -4.30
CA ARG A 202 9.05 24.27 -4.80
C ARG A 202 7.69 24.09 -5.46
N GLN A 203 6.74 24.88 -5.01
CA GLN A 203 5.49 25.13 -5.72
C GLN A 203 5.73 26.31 -6.69
N ALA A 204 5.32 26.18 -7.95
CA ALA A 204 5.36 27.25 -8.93
C ALA A 204 4.09 27.25 -9.79
N CYS A 205 3.51 28.44 -10.00
CA CYS A 205 2.39 28.63 -10.93
C CYS A 205 2.86 29.37 -12.18
N ALA A 206 2.72 28.74 -13.34
CA ALA A 206 3.10 29.34 -14.62
C ALA A 206 2.20 30.52 -15.03
N ALA A 207 0.95 30.55 -14.55
CA ALA A 207 -0.02 31.58 -14.95
C ALA A 207 0.17 32.93 -14.23
N CYS A 208 0.38 32.91 -12.90
CA CYS A 208 0.48 34.13 -12.09
C CYS A 208 1.84 34.34 -11.42
N GLY A 209 2.81 33.46 -11.69
CA GLY A 209 4.16 33.54 -11.13
C GLY A 209 4.26 33.28 -9.63
N ALA A 210 3.19 32.81 -8.97
CA ALA A 210 3.24 32.50 -7.55
C ALA A 210 4.21 31.35 -7.26
N VAL A 211 5.12 31.55 -6.31
CA VAL A 211 6.13 30.58 -5.90
C VAL A 211 6.11 30.40 -4.38
N ALA A 212 6.32 29.17 -3.91
CA ALA A 212 6.52 28.87 -2.49
C ALA A 212 7.53 27.72 -2.36
N ASN A 213 8.30 27.72 -1.26
CA ASN A 213 9.24 26.64 -0.95
C ASN A 213 8.79 25.89 0.30
N TRP A 214 9.11 24.60 0.35
CA TRP A 214 8.85 23.72 1.47
C TRP A 214 10.13 22.96 1.82
N THR A 215 10.36 22.79 3.12
CA THR A 215 11.42 21.97 3.68
C THR A 215 10.83 21.08 4.77
N ALA A 216 11.40 19.88 4.95
CA ALA A 216 10.99 19.01 6.05
C ALA A 216 11.25 19.70 7.40
N LYS A 217 10.37 19.50 8.36
CA LYS A 217 10.54 20.08 9.71
C LYS A 217 11.45 19.19 10.53
N GLU A 218 12.31 19.78 11.33
CA GLU A 218 13.10 19.04 12.33
C GLU A 218 12.27 18.79 13.59
N ARG A 219 12.36 17.59 14.15
CA ARG A 219 11.79 17.24 15.44
C ARG A 219 12.76 16.33 16.20
N GLY A 220 13.46 16.90 17.16
CA GLY A 220 14.55 16.20 17.85
C GLY A 220 15.70 15.94 16.89
N ALA A 221 16.17 14.69 16.81
CA ALA A 221 17.28 14.29 15.95
C ALA A 221 16.86 13.86 14.52
N GLY A 222 15.58 13.98 14.15
CA GLY A 222 15.08 13.52 12.84
C GLY A 222 14.18 14.53 12.14
N LEU A 223 13.96 14.33 10.83
CA LEU A 223 13.01 15.12 10.05
C LEU A 223 11.61 14.49 10.06
N VAL A 224 10.60 15.35 10.02
CA VAL A 224 9.19 14.99 9.84
C VAL A 224 8.87 15.06 8.35
N GLY A 225 8.59 13.90 7.77
CA GLY A 225 8.31 13.74 6.36
C GLY A 225 6.87 14.12 6.00
N ALA A 226 6.67 14.44 4.73
CA ALA A 226 5.36 14.66 4.17
C ALA A 226 4.51 13.37 4.22
N VAL A 227 3.20 13.51 4.38
CA VAL A 227 2.26 12.37 4.40
C VAL A 227 1.43 12.37 3.12
N PRO A 228 1.67 11.43 2.19
CA PRO A 228 0.85 11.28 0.98
C PRO A 228 -0.46 10.55 1.30
N GLY A 229 -1.41 10.50 0.36
CA GLY A 229 -2.61 9.66 0.49
C GLY A 229 -3.93 10.40 0.71
N GLY A 230 -4.18 11.49 -0.02
CA GLY A 230 -5.45 12.21 0.02
C GLY A 230 -5.64 13.15 -1.17
N THR A 231 -6.70 13.95 -1.10
CA THR A 231 -7.08 14.95 -2.13
C THR A 231 -6.26 16.23 -2.07
N GLU A 232 -5.16 16.20 -1.34
CA GLU A 232 -4.28 17.33 -1.08
C GLU A 232 -2.83 16.92 -1.30
N ASP A 233 -2.01 17.88 -1.68
CA ASP A 233 -0.59 17.61 -1.85
C ASP A 233 0.10 17.38 -0.49
N PRO A 234 1.10 16.48 -0.43
CA PRO A 234 1.72 16.09 0.83
C PRO A 234 2.50 17.21 1.53
N PHE A 235 2.95 18.23 0.80
CA PHE A 235 3.96 19.18 1.24
C PHE A 235 3.35 20.52 1.64
N PHE A 236 2.61 21.15 0.72
CA PHE A 236 1.98 22.46 0.88
C PHE A 236 0.52 22.38 1.28
N ARG A 237 -0.06 21.17 1.32
CA ARG A 237 -1.45 20.91 1.74
C ARG A 237 -2.47 21.64 0.85
N ARG A 238 -2.13 21.85 -0.42
CA ARG A 238 -3.00 22.43 -1.45
C ARG A 238 -3.95 21.37 -1.98
N PRO A 239 -5.18 21.74 -2.37
CA PRO A 239 -6.05 20.84 -3.11
C PRO A 239 -5.36 20.37 -4.39
N LEU A 240 -5.50 19.08 -4.71
CA LEU A 240 -4.97 18.53 -5.95
C LEU A 240 -5.72 19.11 -7.16
N TRP A 241 -4.99 19.31 -8.27
CA TRP A 241 -5.61 19.70 -9.53
C TRP A 241 -6.39 18.54 -10.15
N LEU A 242 -5.81 17.34 -10.10
CA LEU A 242 -6.41 16.13 -10.66
C LEU A 242 -7.31 15.45 -9.64
N GLN A 243 -8.56 15.92 -9.55
CA GLN A 243 -9.60 15.26 -8.78
C GLN A 243 -10.98 15.42 -9.42
N THR A 244 -11.82 14.39 -9.30
CA THR A 244 -13.18 14.39 -9.85
C THR A 244 -14.13 13.54 -9.01
N ARG A 245 -15.42 13.82 -9.11
CA ARG A 245 -16.48 12.96 -8.56
C ARG A 245 -16.56 11.69 -9.41
N CYS A 246 -16.51 10.55 -8.74
CA CYS A 246 -16.60 9.23 -9.36
C CYS A 246 -17.24 8.26 -8.36
N ALA A 247 -18.34 7.61 -8.75
CA ALA A 247 -19.00 6.57 -7.96
C ALA A 247 -19.39 7.01 -6.53
N GLY A 248 -19.81 8.28 -6.38
CA GLY A 248 -20.16 8.91 -5.11
C GLY A 248 -18.95 9.19 -4.20
N ARG A 249 -17.73 9.21 -4.74
CA ARG A 249 -16.46 9.43 -4.02
C ARG A 249 -15.53 10.33 -4.83
N ILE A 250 -14.43 10.78 -4.23
CA ILE A 250 -13.38 11.51 -4.94
C ILE A 250 -12.38 10.53 -5.54
N LEU A 251 -12.25 10.58 -6.86
CA LEU A 251 -11.12 10.02 -7.60
C LEU A 251 -10.07 11.11 -7.77
N TRP A 252 -8.81 10.82 -7.47
CA TRP A 252 -7.72 11.78 -7.57
C TRP A 252 -6.42 11.12 -8.01
N ALA A 253 -5.49 11.93 -8.50
CA ALA A 253 -4.13 11.54 -8.83
C ALA A 253 -3.16 12.71 -8.55
N TYR A 254 -1.86 12.43 -8.49
CA TYR A 254 -0.85 13.49 -8.29
C TYR A 254 -0.46 14.15 -9.60
N ASP A 255 -0.30 13.37 -10.65
CA ASP A 255 0.07 13.79 -11.99
C ASP A 255 -0.46 12.80 -13.04
N GLU A 256 -0.05 12.99 -14.29
CA GLU A 256 -0.45 12.15 -15.44
C GLU A 256 0.08 10.72 -15.32
N GLU A 257 1.33 10.54 -14.86
CA GLU A 257 1.94 9.22 -14.68
C GLU A 257 1.14 8.39 -13.65
N HIS A 258 0.70 9.02 -12.57
CA HIS A 258 -0.17 8.40 -11.59
C HIS A 258 -1.54 8.03 -12.20
N VAL A 259 -2.13 8.87 -13.04
CA VAL A 259 -3.39 8.54 -13.74
C VAL A 259 -3.19 7.34 -14.66
N ASP A 260 -2.10 7.28 -15.42
CA ASP A 260 -1.78 6.18 -16.31
C ASP A 260 -1.55 4.87 -15.56
N ALA A 261 -0.86 4.94 -14.42
CA ALA A 261 -0.65 3.79 -13.55
C ALA A 261 -1.98 3.23 -13.01
N LEU A 262 -2.90 4.10 -12.57
CA LEU A 262 -4.23 3.71 -12.11
C LEU A 262 -5.07 3.11 -13.25
N ASP A 263 -5.05 3.73 -14.43
CA ASP A 263 -5.80 3.28 -15.60
C ASP A 263 -5.32 1.91 -16.06
N ALA A 264 -4.01 1.70 -16.19
CA ALA A 264 -3.43 0.42 -16.56
C ALA A 264 -3.84 -0.70 -15.58
N TYR A 265 -3.97 -0.40 -14.29
CA TYR A 265 -4.43 -1.35 -13.29
C TYR A 265 -5.94 -1.64 -13.38
N VAL A 266 -6.77 -0.60 -13.53
CA VAL A 266 -8.23 -0.72 -13.57
C VAL A 266 -8.69 -1.38 -14.88
N SER A 267 -8.05 -1.03 -16.00
CA SER A 267 -8.32 -1.56 -17.34
C SER A 267 -7.73 -2.97 -17.56
N ALA A 268 -6.82 -3.45 -16.73
CA ALA A 268 -6.34 -4.81 -16.86
C ALA A 268 -7.43 -5.84 -16.54
N ARG A 269 -7.55 -6.86 -17.39
CA ARG A 269 -8.43 -8.02 -17.16
C ARG A 269 -7.75 -9.05 -16.25
N LEU A 270 -6.43 -9.18 -16.36
CA LEU A 270 -5.61 -10.06 -15.53
C LEU A 270 -4.54 -9.22 -14.81
N ARG A 271 -4.42 -9.43 -13.49
CA ARG A 271 -3.50 -8.70 -12.61
C ARG A 271 -2.55 -9.69 -11.94
N GLU A 272 -1.30 -9.69 -12.34
CA GLU A 272 -0.27 -10.58 -11.80
C GLU A 272 0.53 -9.84 -10.73
N ARG A 273 0.75 -10.51 -9.59
CA ARG A 273 1.55 -9.98 -8.48
C ARG A 273 2.90 -10.68 -8.47
N HIS A 274 3.96 -9.96 -8.80
CA HIS A 274 5.31 -10.53 -8.89
C HIS A 274 6.14 -10.40 -7.60
N ALA A 275 5.66 -9.66 -6.60
CA ALA A 275 6.25 -9.58 -5.26
C ALA A 275 5.17 -9.28 -4.21
N SER A 276 5.43 -9.58 -2.93
CA SER A 276 4.54 -9.32 -1.80
C SER A 276 4.62 -7.86 -1.36
N PRO A 277 3.59 -7.01 -1.57
CA PRO A 277 3.70 -5.63 -1.17
C PRO A 277 2.45 -5.27 -0.40
N THR A 278 2.41 -5.64 0.88
CA THR A 278 1.36 -5.16 1.80
C THR A 278 1.24 -3.63 1.75
N MET A 279 2.30 -2.93 1.30
CA MET A 279 2.40 -1.47 1.19
C MET A 279 2.34 -0.90 -0.24
N ALA A 280 2.23 -1.71 -1.30
CA ALA A 280 2.07 -1.15 -2.65
C ALA A 280 0.74 -0.43 -2.79
N MET A 281 0.75 0.61 -3.62
CA MET A 281 -0.43 1.41 -3.91
C MET A 281 -1.59 0.54 -4.42
N PHE A 282 -1.34 -0.30 -5.42
CA PHE A 282 -2.36 -1.14 -6.05
C PHE A 282 -2.98 -2.17 -5.10
N ALA A 283 -2.16 -2.78 -4.24
CA ALA A 283 -2.64 -3.71 -3.21
C ALA A 283 -3.63 -3.04 -2.25
N ARG A 284 -3.41 -1.75 -1.95
CA ARG A 284 -4.19 -0.97 -0.98
C ARG A 284 -5.23 -0.05 -1.58
N LEU A 285 -5.44 -0.10 -2.90
CA LEU A 285 -6.50 0.68 -3.53
C LEU A 285 -7.87 0.39 -2.89
N PRO A 286 -8.75 1.39 -2.79
CA PRO A 286 -10.11 1.22 -2.29
C PRO A 286 -10.87 0.13 -3.06
N ALA A 287 -11.74 -0.60 -2.34
CA ALA A 287 -12.52 -1.69 -2.93
C ALA A 287 -13.40 -1.23 -4.12
N TRP A 288 -13.90 0.01 -4.09
CA TRP A 288 -14.74 0.54 -5.17
C TRP A 288 -13.97 0.72 -6.49
N MET A 289 -12.68 1.11 -6.46
CA MET A 289 -11.83 1.18 -7.66
C MET A 289 -11.46 -0.19 -8.20
N LYS A 290 -11.39 -1.20 -7.31
CA LYS A 290 -11.09 -2.59 -7.69
C LYS A 290 -12.33 -3.34 -8.17
N SER A 291 -13.52 -2.80 -7.94
CA SER A 291 -14.80 -3.44 -8.25
C SER A 291 -15.03 -3.48 -9.76
N VAL A 292 -15.35 -4.67 -10.27
CA VAL A 292 -15.73 -4.84 -11.69
C VAL A 292 -17.00 -4.03 -12.02
N LYS A 293 -17.95 -3.94 -11.08
CA LYS A 293 -19.24 -3.25 -11.28
C LYS A 293 -19.10 -1.75 -11.53
N ARG A 294 -18.01 -1.13 -11.06
CA ARG A 294 -17.76 0.32 -11.15
C ARG A 294 -16.61 0.64 -12.10
N ARG A 295 -16.11 -0.35 -12.83
CA ARG A 295 -14.90 -0.25 -13.64
C ARG A 295 -15.03 0.83 -14.72
N ASP A 296 -16.13 0.81 -15.47
CA ASP A 296 -16.33 1.76 -16.57
C ASP A 296 -16.47 3.20 -16.05
N GLU A 297 -17.14 3.38 -14.91
CA GLU A 297 -17.25 4.67 -14.22
C GLU A 297 -15.89 5.18 -13.72
N VAL A 298 -15.04 4.30 -13.17
CA VAL A 298 -13.68 4.64 -12.73
C VAL A 298 -12.80 5.02 -13.93
N LEU A 299 -12.87 4.27 -15.03
CA LEU A 299 -12.12 4.55 -16.25
C LEU A 299 -12.55 5.88 -16.88
N ALA A 300 -13.85 6.16 -16.92
CA ALA A 300 -14.37 7.46 -17.34
C ALA A 300 -13.83 8.59 -16.45
N GLY A 301 -13.82 8.40 -15.12
CA GLY A 301 -13.22 9.34 -14.18
C GLY A 301 -11.72 9.57 -14.43
N LEU A 302 -10.94 8.52 -14.70
CA LEU A 302 -9.51 8.63 -15.03
C LEU A 302 -9.29 9.35 -16.37
N ALA A 303 -10.14 9.11 -17.38
CA ALA A 303 -10.10 9.83 -18.64
C ALA A 303 -10.40 11.34 -18.46
N THR A 304 -11.32 11.69 -17.57
CA THR A 304 -11.56 13.07 -17.14
C THR A 304 -10.30 13.66 -16.52
N LEU A 305 -9.64 12.96 -15.59
CA LEU A 305 -8.38 13.44 -14.99
C LEU A 305 -7.27 13.65 -16.03
N ARG A 306 -7.08 12.72 -16.98
CA ARG A 306 -6.12 12.90 -18.09
C ARG A 306 -6.40 14.18 -18.89
N THR A 307 -7.68 14.49 -19.10
CA THR A 307 -8.07 15.71 -19.81
C THR A 307 -7.78 16.95 -18.98
N LEU A 308 -8.12 16.95 -17.69
CA LEU A 308 -7.81 18.05 -16.76
C LEU A 308 -6.30 18.34 -16.66
N ALA A 309 -5.44 17.33 -16.81
CA ALA A 309 -4.00 17.53 -16.74
C ALA A 309 -3.44 18.45 -17.83
N ARG A 310 -4.08 18.45 -19.02
CA ARG A 310 -3.73 19.34 -20.14
C ARG A 310 -4.22 20.77 -19.93
N HIS A 311 -5.16 20.97 -19.03
CA HIS A 311 -5.73 22.26 -18.73
C HIS A 311 -4.97 22.97 -17.60
N SER A 312 -5.10 24.29 -17.52
CA SER A 312 -4.39 25.09 -16.50
C SER A 312 -5.13 26.32 -16.01
N THR A 313 -6.22 26.71 -16.65
CA THR A 313 -6.95 27.92 -16.27
C THR A 313 -7.82 27.65 -15.05
N PRO A 314 -8.09 28.64 -14.19
CA PRO A 314 -8.95 28.46 -13.02
C PRO A 314 -10.35 27.93 -13.37
N ALA A 315 -10.87 28.26 -14.56
CA ALA A 315 -12.17 27.81 -15.04
C ALA A 315 -12.21 26.31 -15.37
N ASP A 316 -11.06 25.70 -15.65
CA ASP A 316 -10.95 24.26 -15.96
C ASP A 316 -10.93 23.38 -14.70
N ARG A 317 -10.91 24.00 -13.52
CA ARG A 317 -10.79 23.31 -12.24
C ARG A 317 -12.08 22.52 -11.97
N SER A 318 -11.92 21.26 -11.55
CA SER A 318 -13.04 20.40 -11.15
C SER A 318 -13.74 20.91 -9.88
N ASP A 319 -15.07 20.84 -9.84
CA ASP A 319 -15.90 21.13 -8.67
C ASP A 319 -15.53 20.29 -7.44
N ALA A 320 -14.97 19.09 -7.67
CA ALA A 320 -14.47 18.23 -6.59
C ALA A 320 -13.35 18.91 -5.76
N ALA A 321 -12.68 19.91 -6.33
CA ALA A 321 -11.63 20.67 -5.67
C ALA A 321 -12.14 21.82 -4.78
N HIS A 322 -13.44 22.15 -4.80
CA HIS A 322 -14.02 23.31 -4.11
C HIS A 322 -14.72 23.01 -2.77
N GLU A 323 -14.96 21.74 -2.44
CA GLU A 323 -15.96 21.40 -1.42
C GLU A 323 -15.55 21.63 0.05
N ARG A 324 -14.31 22.03 0.32
CA ARG A 324 -13.85 22.38 1.67
C ARG A 324 -13.24 23.78 1.70
N GLY A 325 -14.08 24.82 1.52
CA GLY A 325 -13.69 26.25 1.54
C GLY A 325 -12.37 26.51 2.24
N ASP A 326 -11.31 26.66 1.44
CA ASP A 326 -9.89 26.91 1.76
C ASP A 326 -9.27 26.29 3.03
N ARG A 327 -9.88 25.26 3.64
CA ARG A 327 -9.33 24.54 4.80
C ARG A 327 -9.20 23.05 4.51
N PRO A 328 -8.00 22.63 4.07
CA PRO A 328 -7.68 21.25 3.80
C PRO A 328 -7.81 20.39 5.07
N ARG A 329 -8.44 19.20 5.00
CA ARG A 329 -8.55 18.25 6.13
C ARG A 329 -7.51 17.14 5.94
N HIS A 330 -6.58 17.03 6.89
CA HIS A 330 -5.51 16.03 6.86
C HIS A 330 -6.04 14.61 7.05
N HIS A 331 -6.06 13.84 5.96
CA HIS A 331 -6.16 12.40 6.03
C HIS A 331 -4.77 11.85 6.39
N GLY A 332 -4.53 11.58 7.68
CA GLY A 332 -3.27 11.04 8.20
C GLY A 332 -2.99 9.60 7.81
N SER A 333 -2.91 9.31 6.52
CA SER A 333 -2.80 7.96 5.97
C SER A 333 -1.86 7.97 4.79
N MET A 334 -0.71 7.28 4.89
CA MET A 334 0.27 7.09 3.78
C MET A 334 -0.28 6.31 2.56
N LEU A 335 -1.58 6.01 2.55
CA LEU A 335 -2.24 5.13 1.60
C LEU A 335 -3.21 5.90 0.73
N PHE A 336 -3.43 5.41 -0.49
CA PHE A 336 -4.41 5.97 -1.40
C PHE A 336 -5.83 5.90 -0.79
N ARG A 337 -6.38 7.05 -0.39
CA ARG A 337 -7.75 7.16 0.14
C ARG A 337 -8.56 8.18 -0.65
N GLY A 338 -9.74 7.76 -1.12
CA GLY A 338 -10.82 8.67 -1.51
C GLY A 338 -11.85 8.73 -0.39
N GLY A 339 -12.15 9.93 0.11
CA GLY A 339 -13.24 10.12 1.08
C GLY A 339 -14.60 9.83 0.47
N SER A 340 -15.56 9.46 1.30
CA SER A 340 -16.97 9.63 0.93
C SER A 340 -17.27 11.12 0.87
N TYR A 341 -18.08 11.50 -0.12
CA TYR A 341 -18.81 12.76 -0.06
C TYR A 341 -19.81 12.71 1.10
#